data_AF-A0A3S0CJ86-F1
#
_entry.id   AF-A0A3S0CJ86-F1
#
_cell.length_a   1.000
_cell.length_b   1.000
_cell.length_c   1.000
_cell.angle_alpha   90.00
_cell.angle_beta   90.00
_cell.angle_gamma   90.00
#
_symmetry.space_group_name_H-M   'P 1'
#
loop_
_entity.id
_entity.type
_entity.pdbx_description
1 polymer ?
#
loop_
_entity_poly.entity_id
_entity_poly.type
_entity_poly.pdbx_seq_one_letter_code
_entity_poly.pdbx_strand_id
1 'polypeptide(L)'
;MSPNLSLAEYQVFITTRLRAFEERRAAGDPEKLRLLASMPDSMLLRKWLLIVSGVGFPISFVVLFLLGIISPHLPAFLSTILWVLAKGAMGITFLIFLLGIYLTLNKSDGDGR
;
A
#
# COMPACT_ATOMS: atom_id res chain seq x y z
N MET A 1 -19.37 20.58 4.97
CA MET A 1 -18.01 21.06 5.30
C MET A 1 -17.07 19.89 5.11
N SER A 2 -16.44 19.81 3.94
CA SER A 2 -15.41 18.80 3.66
C SER A 2 -14.14 19.24 4.38
N PRO A 3 -13.57 18.46 5.31
CA PRO A 3 -12.29 18.79 5.88
C PRO A 3 -11.25 18.65 4.76
N ASN A 4 -10.74 19.77 4.26
CA ASN A 4 -9.49 19.82 3.50
C ASN A 4 -8.35 19.46 4.46
N LEU A 5 -8.31 18.19 4.86
CA LEU A 5 -7.17 17.61 5.57
C LEU A 5 -5.95 17.83 4.69
N SER A 6 -4.96 18.55 5.21
CA SER A 6 -3.76 18.80 4.43
C SER A 6 -3.04 17.49 4.16
N LEU A 7 -2.31 17.40 3.05
CA LEU A 7 -1.56 16.19 2.69
C LEU A 7 -0.61 15.74 3.83
N ALA A 8 -0.12 16.71 4.61
CA ALA A 8 0.71 16.48 5.79
C ALA A 8 -0.07 15.80 6.93
N GLU A 9 -1.32 16.18 7.19
CA GLU A 9 -2.16 15.55 8.22
C GLU A 9 -2.50 14.10 7.85
N TYR A 10 -2.77 13.83 6.57
CA TYR A 10 -2.95 12.45 6.09
C TYR A 10 -1.68 11.61 6.23
N GLN A 11 -0.51 12.17 5.90
CA GLN A 11 0.76 11.46 6.12
C GLN A 11 0.97 11.11 7.59
N VAL A 12 0.78 12.07 8.50
CA VAL A 12 0.93 11.85 9.95
C VAL A 12 -0.06 10.81 10.45
N PHE A 13 -1.31 10.84 9.98
CA PHE A 13 -2.31 9.84 10.36
C PHE A 13 -1.91 8.42 9.91
N ILE A 14 -1.47 8.30 8.66
CA ILE A 14 -1.04 7.02 8.08
C ILE A 14 0.20 6.50 8.80
N THR A 15 1.23 7.32 9.01
CA THR A 15 2.46 6.90 9.72
C THR A 15 2.18 6.48 11.15
N THR A 16 1.31 7.19 11.86
CA THR A 16 0.89 6.84 13.23
C THR A 16 0.20 5.47 13.28
N ARG A 17 -0.70 5.19 12.34
CA ARG A 17 -1.39 3.88 12.24
C ARG A 17 -0.43 2.74 11.91
N LEU A 18 0.51 3.00 10.99
CA LEU A 18 1.54 2.04 10.61
C LEU A 18 2.50 1.73 11.76
N ARG A 19 2.90 2.75 12.53
CA ARG A 19 3.73 2.56 13.72
C ARG A 19 3.02 1.73 14.77
N ALA A 20 1.76 2.05 15.08
CA ALA A 20 0.94 1.26 16.01
C ALA A 20 0.74 -0.20 15.55
N PHE A 21 0.67 -0.44 14.24
CA PHE A 21 0.57 -1.80 13.69
C PHE A 21 1.90 -2.56 13.83
N GLU A 22 3.04 -1.94 13.50
CA GLU A 22 4.34 -2.57 13.67
C GLU A 22 4.72 -2.78 15.15
N GLU A 23 4.36 -1.87 16.05
CA GLU A 23 4.52 -2.04 17.50
C GLU A 23 3.75 -3.26 18.01
N ARG A 24 2.50 -3.46 17.56
CA ARG A 24 1.72 -4.67 17.89
C ARG A 24 2.36 -5.93 17.31
N ARG A 25 2.91 -5.86 16.10
CA ARG A 25 3.59 -6.99 15.46
C ARG A 25 4.93 -7.32 16.12
N ALA A 26 5.60 -6.32 16.69
CA ALA A 26 6.88 -6.43 17.38
C ALA A 26 6.75 -6.59 18.91
N ALA A 27 5.53 -6.67 19.45
CA ALA A 27 5.27 -6.71 20.89
C ALA A 27 5.98 -7.86 21.65
N GLY A 28 6.43 -8.90 20.96
CA GLY A 28 7.22 -10.00 21.53
C GLY A 28 8.74 -9.90 21.35
N ASP A 29 9.25 -8.82 20.76
CA ASP A 29 10.66 -8.66 20.40
C ASP A 29 11.16 -7.25 20.76
N PRO A 30 11.80 -7.08 21.94
CA PRO A 30 12.22 -5.77 22.43
C PRO A 30 13.29 -5.11 21.55
N GLU A 31 14.06 -5.90 20.80
CA GLU A 31 15.09 -5.37 19.89
C GLU A 31 14.45 -4.74 18.64
N LYS A 32 13.39 -5.36 18.11
CA LYS A 32 12.58 -4.77 17.03
C LYS A 32 11.86 -3.50 17.46
N LEU A 33 11.31 -3.45 18.67
CA LEU A 33 10.67 -2.24 19.20
C LEU A 33 11.66 -1.08 19.31
N ARG A 34 12.89 -1.34 19.75
CA ARG A 34 13.96 -0.34 19.83
C ARG A 34 14.37 0.17 18.43
N LEU A 35 14.49 -0.73 17.45
CA LEU A 35 14.75 -0.37 16.06
C LEU A 35 13.61 0.48 15.47
N LEU A 36 12.35 0.12 15.74
CA LEU A 36 11.17 0.88 15.33
C LEU A 36 11.10 2.29 15.94
N ALA A 37 11.49 2.44 17.20
CA ALA A 37 11.57 3.74 17.86
C ALA A 37 12.65 4.64 17.22
N SER A 38 13.75 4.06 16.73
CA SER A 38 14.81 4.78 16.03
C SER A 38 14.54 5.07 14.55
N MET A 39 13.50 4.46 13.97
CA MET A 39 13.24 4.55 12.53
C MET A 39 12.42 5.80 12.17
N PRO A 40 12.85 6.62 11.19
CA PRO A 40 12.07 7.77 10.73
C PRO A 40 10.76 7.35 10.05
N ASP A 41 9.69 8.10 10.28
CA ASP A 41 8.36 7.84 9.70
C ASP A 41 8.37 7.71 8.17
N SER A 42 9.24 8.47 7.49
CA SER A 42 9.42 8.41 6.03
C SER A 42 10.00 7.08 5.54
N MET A 43 10.87 6.44 6.32
CA MET A 43 11.40 5.10 5.99
C MET A 43 10.35 4.03 6.20
N LEU A 44 9.54 4.15 7.25
CA LEU A 44 8.48 3.20 7.58
C LEU A 44 7.38 3.21 6.50
N LEU A 45 7.00 4.41 6.05
CA LEU A 45 6.06 4.59 4.94
C LEU A 45 6.58 3.96 3.64
N ARG A 46 7.87 4.18 3.31
CA ARG A 46 8.50 3.64 2.10
C ARG A 46 8.59 2.11 2.12
N LYS A 47 9.00 1.53 3.25
CA LYS A 47 9.03 0.08 3.47
C LYS A 47 7.64 -0.52 3.20
N TRP A 48 6.60 0.09 3.77
CA TRP A 48 5.24 -0.37 3.54
C TRP A 48 4.73 -0.14 2.12
N LEU A 49 5.09 0.96 1.45
CA LEU A 49 4.75 1.12 0.04
C LEU A 49 5.40 0.06 -0.84
N LEU A 50 6.65 -0.31 -0.57
CA LEU A 50 7.32 -1.40 -1.29
C LEU A 50 6.69 -2.76 -0.98
N ILE A 51 6.32 -3.03 0.28
CA ILE A 51 5.61 -4.27 0.65
C ILE A 51 4.25 -4.32 -0.03
N VAL A 52 3.46 -3.25 0.04
CA VAL A 52 2.12 -3.17 -0.55
C VAL A 52 2.19 -3.29 -2.06
N SER A 53 3.19 -2.69 -2.71
CA SER A 53 3.40 -2.86 -4.14
C SER A 53 3.84 -4.29 -4.50
N GLY A 54 4.89 -4.79 -3.85
CA GLY A 54 5.50 -6.07 -4.16
C GLY A 54 4.56 -7.25 -3.89
N VAL A 55 3.67 -7.11 -2.91
CA VAL A 55 2.64 -8.11 -2.58
C VAL A 55 1.34 -7.83 -3.33
N GLY A 56 0.99 -6.56 -3.55
CA GLY A 56 -0.24 -6.17 -4.24
C GLY A 56 -0.28 -6.59 -5.71
N PHE A 57 0.86 -6.57 -6.39
CA PHE A 57 0.96 -7.02 -7.79
C PHE A 57 0.64 -8.53 -7.95
N PRO A 58 1.29 -9.48 -7.25
CA PRO A 58 0.96 -10.89 -7.36
C PRO A 58 -0.45 -11.20 -6.87
N ILE A 59 -0.95 -10.53 -5.82
CA ILE A 59 -2.35 -10.70 -5.39
C ILE A 59 -3.32 -10.28 -6.50
N SER A 60 -3.11 -9.11 -7.11
CA SER A 60 -3.97 -8.62 -8.20
C SER A 60 -3.95 -9.58 -9.40
N PHE A 61 -2.78 -10.13 -9.72
CA PHE A 61 -2.64 -11.12 -10.77
C PHE A 61 -3.41 -12.41 -10.47
N VAL A 62 -3.29 -12.95 -9.25
CA VAL A 62 -4.02 -14.15 -8.82
C VAL A 62 -5.53 -13.92 -8.85
N VAL A 63 -6.00 -12.75 -8.39
CA VAL A 63 -7.43 -12.40 -8.42
C VAL A 63 -7.95 -12.34 -9.86
N LEU A 64 -7.23 -11.68 -10.77
CA LEU A 64 -7.62 -11.62 -12.18
C LEU A 64 -7.60 -13.00 -12.85
N PHE A 65 -6.62 -13.83 -12.52
CA PHE A 65 -6.51 -15.20 -13.02
C PHE A 65 -7.69 -16.08 -12.57
N LEU A 66 -8.00 -16.06 -11.27
CA LEU A 66 -9.16 -16.76 -10.71
C LEU A 66 -10.47 -16.25 -11.30
N LEU A 67 -10.58 -14.93 -11.49
CA LEU A 67 -11.74 -14.33 -12.12
C LEU A 67 -11.91 -14.80 -13.57
N GLY A 68 -10.82 -14.92 -14.32
CA GLY A 68 -10.82 -15.47 -15.68
C GLY A 68 -11.33 -16.92 -15.73
N ILE A 69 -10.96 -17.76 -14.76
CA ILE A 69 -11.41 -19.16 -14.66
C ILE A 69 -12.89 -19.25 -14.28
N ILE A 70 -13.35 -18.41 -13.35
CA ILE A 70 -14.71 -18.47 -12.81
C ILE A 70 -15.72 -17.74 -13.71
N SER A 71 -15.27 -16.75 -14.49
CA SER A 71 -16.13 -15.91 -15.35
C SER A 71 -17.09 -16.68 -16.27
N PRO A 72 -16.73 -17.82 -16.90
CA PRO A 72 -17.64 -18.59 -17.75
C PRO A 72 -18.80 -19.25 -16.98
N HIS A 73 -18.65 -19.43 -15.67
CA HIS A 73 -19.64 -20.06 -14.81
C HIS A 73 -20.58 -19.03 -14.13
N LEU A 74 -20.32 -17.73 -14.32
CA LEU A 74 -21.09 -16.66 -13.71
C LEU A 74 -22.06 -16.03 -14.71
N PRO A 75 -23.19 -15.49 -14.23
CA PRO A 75 -24.05 -14.62 -15.05
C PRO A 75 -23.25 -13.42 -15.58
N ALA A 76 -23.48 -13.05 -16.84
CA ALA A 76 -22.75 -11.97 -17.53
C ALA A 76 -22.75 -10.64 -16.76
N PHE A 77 -23.85 -10.32 -16.08
CA PHE A 77 -23.98 -9.14 -15.22
C PHE A 77 -23.00 -9.18 -14.02
N LEU A 78 -22.94 -10.31 -13.30
CA LEU A 78 -22.01 -10.50 -12.18
C LEU A 78 -20.56 -10.47 -12.65
N SER A 79 -20.25 -11.17 -13.74
CA SER A 79 -18.90 -11.18 -14.32
C SER A 79 -18.44 -9.76 -14.66
N THR A 80 -19.30 -8.96 -15.28
CA THR A 80 -18.99 -7.56 -15.62
C THR A 80 -18.65 -6.72 -14.39
N ILE A 81 -19.45 -6.80 -13.32
CA ILE A 81 -19.20 -6.07 -12.08
C ILE A 81 -17.87 -6.50 -11.44
N LEU A 82 -17.62 -7.81 -11.34
CA LEU A 82 -16.38 -8.31 -10.76
C LEU A 82 -15.16 -7.88 -11.59
N TRP A 83 -15.27 -7.86 -12.92
CA TRP A 83 -14.20 -7.38 -13.81
C TRP A 83 -13.90 -5.90 -13.61
N VAL A 84 -14.94 -5.07 -13.46
CA VAL A 84 -14.77 -3.63 -13.18
C VAL A 84 -14.09 -3.43 -11.82
N LEU A 85 -14.54 -4.15 -10.78
CA LEU A 85 -13.95 -4.08 -9.45
C LEU A 85 -12.49 -4.55 -9.45
N ALA A 86 -12.19 -5.67 -10.12
CA ALA A 86 -10.83 -6.21 -10.19
C ALA A 86 -9.87 -5.26 -10.92
N LYS A 87 -10.31 -4.67 -12.05
CA LYS A 87 -9.53 -3.65 -12.76
C LYS A 87 -9.34 -2.38 -11.92
N GLY A 88 -10.38 -1.95 -11.19
CA GLY A 88 -10.30 -0.82 -10.26
C GLY A 88 -9.28 -1.05 -9.15
N ALA A 89 -9.32 -2.22 -8.52
CA ALA A 89 -8.36 -2.62 -7.48
C ALA A 89 -6.92 -2.68 -8.02
N MET A 90 -6.73 -3.19 -9.24
CA MET A 90 -5.43 -3.20 -9.89
C MET A 90 -4.91 -1.78 -10.17
N GLY A 91 -5.79 -0.89 -10.65
CA GLY A 91 -5.48 0.52 -10.88
C GLY A 91 -5.07 1.25 -9.61
N ILE A 92 -5.79 1.03 -8.50
CA ILE A 92 -5.45 1.60 -7.19
C ILE A 92 -4.08 1.08 -6.72
N THR A 93 -3.85 -0.22 -6.83
CA THR A 93 -2.56 -0.84 -6.46
C THR A 93 -1.41 -0.26 -7.27
N PHE A 94 -1.64 -0.02 -8.57
CA PHE A 94 -0.67 0.63 -9.45
C PHE A 94 -0.41 2.09 -9.08
N LEU A 95 -1.45 2.86 -8.72
CA LEU A 95 -1.28 4.23 -8.23
C LEU A 95 -0.48 4.28 -6.92
N ILE A 96 -0.74 3.35 -5.99
CA ILE A 96 0.04 3.22 -4.75
C ILE A 96 1.51 2.89 -5.07
N PHE A 97 1.74 1.99 -6.03
CA PHE A 97 3.10 1.68 -6.47
C PHE A 97 3.81 2.90 -7.09
N LEU A 98 3.15 3.62 -7.99
CA LEU A 98 3.68 4.84 -8.59
C LEU A 98 3.99 5.91 -7.53
N LEU A 99 3.11 6.06 -6.54
CA LEU A 99 3.38 6.96 -5.41
C LEU A 99 4.63 6.53 -4.63
N GLY A 100 4.87 5.23 -4.50
CA GLY A 100 6.07 4.67 -3.86
C GLY A 100 7.34 4.87 -4.63
N ILE A 101 7.28 4.73 -5.96
CA ILE A 101 8.37 5.08 -6.86
C ILE A 101 8.64 6.58 -6.78
N TYR A 102 7.60 7.41 -6.90
CA TYR A 102 7.74 8.86 -6.85
C TYR A 102 8.42 9.33 -5.58
N LEU A 103 7.95 8.88 -4.41
CA LEU A 103 8.58 9.20 -3.12
C LEU A 103 10.00 8.64 -2.99
N THR A 104 10.28 7.51 -3.64
CA THR A 104 11.64 6.92 -3.68
C THR A 104 12.60 7.74 -4.53
N LEU A 105 12.18 8.14 -5.74
CA LEU A 105 13.01 8.90 -6.69
C LEU A 105 13.23 10.34 -6.22
N ASN A 106 12.19 11.02 -5.72
CA ASN A 106 12.30 12.41 -5.26
C ASN A 106 13.22 12.56 -4.03
N LYS A 107 13.49 11.48 -3.30
CA LYS A 107 14.48 11.46 -2.21
C LYS A 107 15.89 11.16 -2.71
N SER A 108 16.03 10.50 -3.85
CA SER A 108 17.34 10.25 -4.49
C SER A 108 17.96 11.55 -5.04
N ASP A 109 17.13 12.53 -5.43
CA ASP A 109 17.60 13.84 -5.87
C ASP A 109 17.92 14.80 -4.71
N GLY A 110 17.60 14.41 -3.46
CA GLY A 110 17.89 15.18 -2.25
C GLY A 110 19.14 14.73 -1.48
N ASP A 111 19.77 13.65 -1.89
CA ASP A 111 20.99 13.06 -1.29
C ASP A 111 22.20 13.26 -2.21
N GLY A 112 22.31 14.49 -2.73
CA GLY A 112 23.40 14.97 -3.59
C GLY A 112 24.25 16.03 -2.89
N ARG A 113 24.50 15.88 -1.58
CA ARG A 113 25.50 16.65 -0.83
C ARG A 113 26.32 15.74 0.06
#